data_AF-A0A949S667-F1
#
_entry.id   AF-A0A949S667-F1
#
_cell.length_a   1.000
_cell.length_b   1.000
_cell.length_c   1.000
_cell.angle_alpha   90.00
_cell.angle_beta   90.00
_cell.angle_gamma   90.00
#
_symmetry.space_group_name_H-M   'P 1'
#
loop_
_entity.id
_entity.type
_entity.pdbx_description
1 polymer ?
#
loop_
_entity_poly.entity_id
_entity_poly.type
_entity_poly.pdbx_seq_one_letter_code
_entity_poly.pdbx_strand_id
1 'polypeptide(L)'
;MKNISALFIRHLDDLHKEISSYKNEKDIWKLTGDISNTPGNLCLHICGNLNFFIGNLIGNNGYVRYRDREFSDKNVSRARLLNLINETKNSVADILDKLNDEDFHKIYPDDRFGEKSTFAYIL
;
A
#
# COMPACT_ATOMS: atom_id res chain seq x y z
N MET A 1 -2.64 -15.53 13.51
CA MET A 1 -3.04 -14.70 12.35
C MET A 1 -4.08 -13.62 12.68
N LYS A 2 -4.81 -13.70 13.81
CA LYS A 2 -5.87 -12.77 14.27
C LYS A 2 -5.51 -11.28 14.49
N ASN A 3 -4.49 -10.71 13.84
CA ASN A 3 -4.20 -9.27 13.97
C ASN A 3 -3.46 -8.64 12.78
N ILE A 4 -3.40 -9.32 11.63
CA ILE A 4 -2.66 -8.82 10.47
C ILE A 4 -3.35 -7.62 9.81
N SER A 5 -4.67 -7.67 9.67
CA SER A 5 -5.49 -6.52 9.21
C SER A 5 -5.22 -5.28 10.07
N ALA A 6 -5.24 -5.42 11.40
CA ALA A 6 -4.95 -4.32 12.32
C ALA A 6 -3.53 -3.75 12.17
N LEU A 7 -2.54 -4.60 11.84
CA LEU A 7 -1.17 -4.16 11.59
C LEU A 7 -1.07 -3.25 10.36
N PHE A 8 -1.67 -3.68 9.24
CA PHE A 8 -1.72 -2.88 8.00
C PHE A 8 -2.49 -1.57 8.20
N ILE A 9 -3.66 -1.64 8.87
CA ILE A 9 -4.48 -0.46 9.19
C ILE A 9 -3.68 0.56 9.98
N ARG A 10 -3.00 0.11 11.05
CA ARG A 10 -2.15 1.00 11.88
C ARG A 10 -1.06 1.67 11.06
N HIS A 11 -0.35 0.93 10.21
CA HIS A 11 0.73 1.51 9.40
C HIS A 11 0.22 2.45 8.30
N LEU A 12 -0.99 2.22 7.77
CA LEU A 12 -1.63 3.17 6.85
C LEU A 12 -2.12 4.43 7.59
N ASP A 13 -2.57 4.30 8.84
CA ASP A 13 -2.88 5.46 9.68
C ASP A 13 -1.63 6.27 10.01
N ASP A 14 -0.50 5.61 10.28
CA ASP A 14 0.80 6.27 10.47
C ASP A 14 1.21 7.02 9.18
N LEU A 15 1.12 6.39 8.01
CA LEU A 15 1.40 7.04 6.72
C LEU A 15 0.48 8.26 6.49
N HIS A 16 -0.81 8.12 6.79
CA HIS A 16 -1.78 9.22 6.70
C HIS A 16 -1.36 10.39 7.61
N LYS A 17 -0.99 10.09 8.86
CA LYS A 17 -0.52 11.08 9.83
C LYS A 17 0.74 11.80 9.32
N GLU A 18 1.74 11.05 8.85
CA GLU A 18 2.97 11.60 8.29
C GLU A 18 2.70 12.55 7.12
N ILE A 19 1.90 12.14 6.12
CA ILE A 19 1.54 12.99 4.97
C ILE A 19 0.71 14.21 5.40
N SER A 20 -0.19 14.05 6.37
CA SER A 20 -1.01 15.16 6.88
C SER A 20 -0.19 16.22 7.64
N SER A 21 0.97 15.85 8.19
CA SER A 21 1.81 16.73 9.01
C SER A 21 2.56 17.81 8.22
N TYR A 22 2.71 17.63 6.90
CA TYR A 22 3.37 18.59 6.02
C TYR A 22 2.56 19.87 5.95
N LYS A 23 3.14 21.00 6.37
CA LYS A 23 2.48 22.33 6.31
C LYS A 23 2.44 22.87 4.88
N ASN A 24 3.55 22.74 4.15
CA ASN A 24 3.64 23.15 2.75
C ASN A 24 3.63 21.93 1.83
N GLU A 25 2.76 21.96 0.84
CA GLU A 25 2.57 20.85 -0.10
C GLU A 25 3.81 20.58 -0.96
N LYS A 26 4.60 21.62 -1.26
CA LYS A 26 5.86 21.48 -1.99
C LYS A 26 6.87 20.61 -1.25
N ASP A 27 6.81 20.55 0.08
CA ASP A 27 7.76 19.78 0.89
C ASP A 27 7.53 18.27 0.78
N ILE A 28 6.32 17.84 0.42
CA ILE A 28 5.99 16.43 0.13
C ILE A 28 6.78 15.90 -1.08
N TRP A 29 7.19 16.81 -1.98
CA TRP A 29 7.82 16.49 -3.26
C TRP A 29 9.30 16.86 -3.33
N LYS A 30 9.92 17.13 -2.17
CA LYS A 30 11.36 17.42 -2.08
C LYS A 30 12.12 16.19 -1.61
N LEU A 31 13.30 16.00 -2.17
CA LEU A 31 14.32 15.11 -1.60
C LEU A 31 15.08 15.88 -0.52
N THR A 32 15.38 15.21 0.59
CA THR A 32 16.10 15.78 1.72
C THR A 32 17.18 14.80 2.19
N GLY A 33 18.44 15.25 2.24
CA GLY A 33 19.57 14.37 2.56
C GLY A 33 19.76 13.29 1.50
N ASP A 34 20.06 12.06 1.93
CA ASP A 34 20.42 10.95 1.05
C ASP A 34 19.22 10.09 0.61
N ILE A 35 17.99 10.52 0.85
CA ILE A 35 16.80 9.79 0.41
C ILE A 35 16.67 9.82 -1.12
N SER A 36 16.34 8.68 -1.72
CA SER A 36 16.18 8.53 -3.17
C SER A 36 14.76 8.78 -3.67
N ASN A 37 13.78 8.83 -2.77
CA ASN A 37 12.37 9.02 -3.07
C ASN A 37 11.79 10.12 -2.20
N THR A 38 10.91 10.93 -2.78
CA THR A 38 10.16 11.94 -2.03
C THR A 38 9.09 11.27 -1.16
N PRO A 39 8.62 11.93 -0.08
CA PRO A 39 7.47 11.47 0.70
C PRO A 39 6.24 11.17 -0.18
N GLY A 40 5.97 11.99 -1.19
CA GLY A 40 4.89 11.79 -2.15
C GLY A 40 5.06 10.51 -2.97
N ASN A 41 6.27 10.24 -3.48
CA ASN A 41 6.55 9.01 -4.23
C ASN A 41 6.43 7.75 -3.35
N LEU A 42 6.92 7.80 -2.11
CA LEU A 42 6.77 6.68 -1.19
C LEU A 42 5.30 6.40 -0.86
N CYS A 43 4.49 7.45 -0.66
CA CYS A 43 3.05 7.30 -0.44
C CYS A 43 2.35 6.63 -1.63
N LEU A 44 2.61 7.12 -2.86
CA LEU A 44 2.07 6.52 -4.09
C LEU A 44 2.52 5.06 -4.23
N HIS A 45 3.79 4.77 -3.96
CA HIS A 45 4.35 3.43 -4.05
C HIS A 45 3.71 2.47 -3.06
N ILE A 46 3.59 2.85 -1.78
CA ILE A 46 2.97 2.01 -0.75
C ILE A 46 1.52 1.69 -1.13
N CYS A 47 0.75 2.71 -1.53
CA CYS A 47 -0.64 2.51 -1.91
C CYS A 47 -0.79 1.65 -3.18
N GLY A 48 0.03 1.89 -4.22
CA GLY A 48 0.02 1.09 -5.44
C GLY A 48 0.48 -0.36 -5.21
N ASN A 49 1.43 -0.56 -4.30
CA ASN A 49 1.88 -1.88 -3.87
C ASN A 49 0.74 -2.67 -3.20
N LEU A 50 0.12 -2.11 -2.17
CA LEU A 50 -0.94 -2.79 -1.41
C LEU A 50 -2.19 -3.05 -2.25
N ASN A 51 -2.63 -2.08 -3.05
CA ASN A 51 -3.77 -2.28 -3.94
C ASN A 51 -3.51 -3.36 -5.00
N PHE A 52 -2.26 -3.58 -5.41
CA PHE A 52 -1.95 -4.67 -6.33
C PHE A 52 -1.83 -6.01 -5.63
N PHE A 53 -0.94 -6.12 -4.63
CA PHE A 53 -0.62 -7.41 -4.01
C PHE A 53 -1.74 -7.92 -3.09
N ILE A 54 -2.43 -7.04 -2.36
CA ILE A 54 -3.58 -7.44 -1.53
C ILE A 54 -4.87 -7.23 -2.34
N GLY A 55 -5.06 -6.04 -2.90
CA GLY A 55 -6.29 -5.70 -3.65
C GLY A 55 -6.57 -6.62 -4.84
N ASN A 56 -5.64 -6.66 -5.79
CA ASN A 56 -5.82 -7.43 -7.02
C ASN A 56 -5.53 -8.93 -6.83
N LEU A 57 -4.37 -9.30 -6.27
CA LEU A 57 -3.96 -10.72 -6.26
C LEU A 57 -4.70 -11.56 -5.20
N ILE A 58 -5.03 -11.00 -4.03
CA ILE A 58 -5.79 -11.73 -3.00
C ILE A 58 -7.28 -11.41 -3.14
N GLY A 59 -7.64 -10.13 -3.21
CA GLY A 59 -9.03 -9.68 -3.22
C GLY A 59 -9.73 -9.75 -4.57
N ASN A 60 -9.00 -9.99 -5.67
CA ASN A 60 -9.54 -10.03 -7.04
C ASN A 60 -10.38 -8.78 -7.41
N ASN A 61 -10.00 -7.61 -6.89
CA ASN A 61 -10.75 -6.37 -7.12
C ASN A 61 -10.49 -5.69 -8.48
N GLY A 62 -9.63 -6.27 -9.31
CA GLY A 62 -9.30 -5.78 -10.65
C GLY A 62 -8.39 -4.55 -10.69
N TYR A 63 -7.71 -4.22 -9.59
CA TYR A 63 -6.79 -3.08 -9.56
C TYR A 63 -5.64 -3.24 -10.57
N VAL A 64 -5.52 -2.27 -11.49
CA VAL A 64 -4.44 -2.19 -12.49
C VAL A 64 -3.33 -1.29 -11.96
N ARG A 65 -2.14 -1.86 -11.76
CA ARG A 65 -1.00 -1.13 -11.22
C ARG A 65 -0.19 -0.43 -12.31
N TYR A 66 0.01 0.88 -12.14
CA TYR A 66 0.89 1.71 -12.98
C TYR A 66 2.18 2.03 -12.22
N ARG A 67 3.07 1.04 -12.08
CA ARG A 67 4.26 1.14 -11.21
C ARG A 67 5.15 2.34 -11.55
N ASP A 68 5.40 2.61 -12.83
CA ASP A 68 6.27 3.71 -13.24
C ASP A 68 5.75 5.07 -12.74
N ARG A 69 4.42 5.24 -12.69
CA ARG A 69 3.76 6.45 -12.19
C ARG A 69 3.95 6.66 -10.69
N GLU A 70 4.12 5.61 -9.91
CA GLU A 70 4.41 5.70 -8.47
C GLU A 70 5.70 6.50 -8.20
N PHE A 71 6.64 6.47 -9.15
CA PHE A 71 7.94 7.14 -9.07
C PHE A 71 8.07 8.37 -9.99
N SER A 72 7.34 8.41 -11.12
CA SER A 72 7.40 9.54 -12.04
C SER A 72 6.46 10.68 -11.67
N ASP A 73 5.32 10.39 -11.05
CA ASP A 73 4.33 11.41 -10.73
C ASP A 73 4.86 12.36 -9.65
N LYS A 74 4.50 13.64 -9.79
CA LYS A 74 4.89 14.73 -8.89
C LYS A 74 3.75 15.70 -8.73
N ASN A 75 3.75 16.46 -7.64
CA ASN A 75 2.75 17.48 -7.34
C ASN A 75 1.30 16.95 -7.27
N VAL A 76 1.10 15.68 -6.95
CA VAL A 76 -0.22 15.17 -6.54
C VAL A 76 -0.60 15.87 -5.24
N SER A 77 -1.86 16.32 -5.14
CA SER A 77 -2.24 17.13 -3.99
C SER A 77 -2.23 16.31 -2.69
N ARG A 78 -1.90 16.95 -1.57
CA ARG A 78 -1.96 16.32 -0.23
C ARG A 78 -3.32 15.70 0.00
N ALA A 79 -4.40 16.41 -0.35
CA ALA A 79 -5.77 15.89 -0.24
C ALA A 79 -5.97 14.61 -1.06
N ARG A 80 -5.43 14.53 -2.29
CA ARG A 80 -5.53 13.32 -3.11
C ARG A 80 -4.70 12.17 -2.54
N LEU A 81 -3.50 12.44 -2.01
CA LEU A 81 -2.68 11.43 -1.34
C LEU A 81 -3.38 10.88 -0.09
N LEU A 82 -3.95 11.74 0.76
CA LEU A 82 -4.71 11.31 1.94
C LEU A 82 -5.93 10.47 1.56
N ASN A 83 -6.66 10.87 0.51
CA ASN A 83 -7.79 10.07 0.03
C ASN A 83 -7.33 8.71 -0.50
N LEU A 84 -6.22 8.65 -1.26
CA LEU A 84 -5.64 7.39 -1.74
C LEU A 84 -5.24 6.45 -0.58
N ILE A 85 -4.66 6.98 0.50
CA ILE A 85 -4.32 6.19 1.68
C ILE A 85 -5.59 5.60 2.31
N ASN A 86 -6.64 6.40 2.46
CA ASN A 86 -7.92 5.94 3.03
C ASN A 86 -8.61 4.89 2.15
N GLU A 87 -8.66 5.11 0.82
CA GLU A 87 -9.18 4.14 -0.15
C GLU A 87 -8.42 2.80 -0.05
N THR A 88 -7.08 2.87 0.00
CA THR A 88 -6.21 1.69 0.15
C THR A 88 -6.46 0.98 1.48
N LYS A 89 -6.56 1.74 2.59
CA LYS A 89 -6.81 1.20 3.93
C LYS A 89 -8.13 0.43 3.98
N ASN A 90 -9.20 1.01 3.46
CA ASN A 90 -10.52 0.36 3.43
C ASN A 90 -10.47 -0.92 2.57
N SER A 91 -9.87 -0.85 1.38
CA SER A 91 -9.75 -2.04 0.52
C SER A 91 -8.94 -3.15 1.18
N VAL A 92 -7.81 -2.83 1.84
CA VAL A 92 -6.96 -3.83 2.51
C VAL A 92 -7.70 -4.43 3.70
N ALA A 93 -8.34 -3.62 4.54
CA ALA A 93 -9.14 -4.10 5.67
C ALA A 93 -10.25 -5.05 5.20
N ASP A 94 -11.05 -4.63 4.22
CA ASP A 94 -12.18 -5.40 3.70
C ASP A 94 -11.76 -6.76 3.12
N ILE A 95 -10.55 -6.85 2.55
CA ILE A 95 -10.02 -8.10 1.98
C ILE A 95 -9.48 -8.99 3.09
N LEU A 96 -8.63 -8.46 3.97
CA LEU A 96 -7.99 -9.24 5.02
C LEU A 96 -8.99 -9.75 6.06
N ASP A 97 -10.05 -8.99 6.35
CA ASP A 97 -11.10 -9.39 7.29
C ASP A 97 -12.01 -10.52 6.75
N LYS A 98 -11.98 -10.77 5.43
CA LYS A 98 -12.70 -11.90 4.79
C LYS A 98 -11.88 -13.17 4.72
N LEU A 99 -10.57 -13.11 4.98
CA LEU A 99 -9.72 -14.30 4.96
C LEU A 99 -9.96 -15.15 6.20
N ASN A 100 -10.04 -16.45 6.01
CA ASN A 100 -10.03 -17.44 7.08
C ASN A 100 -8.63 -18.06 7.24
N ASP A 101 -8.44 -18.86 8.30
CA ASP A 101 -7.13 -19.47 8.59
C ASP A 101 -6.62 -20.40 7.46
N GLU A 102 -7.52 -21.04 6.68
CA GLU A 102 -7.13 -21.89 5.55
C GLU A 102 -6.58 -21.08 4.37
N ASP A 103 -7.08 -19.86 4.17
CA ASP A 103 -6.61 -18.97 3.09
C ASP A 103 -5.13 -18.67 3.20
N PHE A 104 -4.61 -18.57 4.43
CA PHE A 104 -3.19 -18.29 4.69
C PHE A 104 -2.24 -19.40 4.21
N HIS A 105 -2.75 -20.62 4.03
CA HIS A 105 -2.02 -21.75 3.47
C HIS A 105 -2.09 -21.83 1.94
N LYS A 106 -2.92 -21.00 1.29
CA LYS A 106 -3.01 -20.95 -0.17
C LYS A 106 -1.70 -20.43 -0.77
N ILE A 107 -1.37 -20.96 -1.95
CA ILE A 107 -0.25 -20.48 -2.75
C ILE A 107 -0.59 -19.10 -3.29
N TYR A 108 0.34 -18.16 -3.08
CA TYR A 108 0.25 -16.81 -3.59
C TYR A 108 0.27 -16.82 -5.12
N PRO A 109 -0.59 -16.05 -5.83
CA PRO A 109 -0.75 -16.18 -7.29
C PRO A 109 0.43 -15.66 -8.11
N ASP A 110 1.49 -15.16 -7.46
CA ASP A 110 2.62 -14.50 -8.09
C ASP A 110 3.93 -15.04 -7.49
N ASP A 111 4.87 -15.41 -8.36
CA ASP A 111 6.09 -16.15 -8.02
C ASP A 111 7.31 -15.26 -7.74
N ARG A 112 7.16 -13.93 -7.78
CA ARG A 112 8.28 -12.99 -7.56
C ARG A 112 8.91 -13.08 -6.17
N PHE A 113 8.22 -13.73 -5.25
CA PHE A 113 8.68 -13.99 -3.88
C PHE A 113 9.11 -15.44 -3.67
N GLY A 114 9.33 -16.20 -4.74
CA GLY A 114 9.65 -17.62 -4.72
C GLY A 114 8.48 -18.50 -5.16
N GLU A 115 8.80 -19.62 -5.80
CA GLU A 115 7.80 -20.61 -6.18
C GLU A 115 7.09 -21.15 -4.94
N LYS A 116 5.75 -21.26 -5.03
CA LYS A 116 4.90 -21.82 -3.97
C LYS A 116 4.93 -21.05 -2.65
N SER A 117 5.32 -19.77 -2.65
CA SER A 117 5.13 -18.89 -1.50
C SER A 117 3.66 -18.82 -1.11
N THR A 118 3.34 -18.92 0.17
CA THR A 118 1.95 -18.89 0.66
C THR A 118 1.48 -17.47 0.98
N PHE A 119 0.18 -17.27 1.13
CA PHE A 119 -0.37 -15.99 1.57
C PHE A 119 0.26 -15.53 2.90
N ALA A 120 0.43 -16.44 3.87
CA ALA A 120 1.09 -16.15 5.14
C ALA A 120 2.57 -15.76 5.05
N TYR A 121 3.26 -16.16 3.98
CA TYR A 121 4.66 -15.78 3.78
C TYR A 121 4.77 -14.34 3.25
N ILE A 122 3.78 -13.90 2.48
CA ILE A 122 3.76 -12.59 1.81
C ILE A 122 3.19 -11.49 2.71
N LEU A 123 2.17 -11.82 3.50
CA LEU A 123 1.50 -10.89 4.41
C LEU A 123 2.25 -10.79 5.74
#